data_AF-A0A2G4GC85-F1
#
_entry.id   AF-A0A2G4GC85-F1
#
_cell.length_a   1.000
_cell.length_b   1.000
_cell.length_c   1.000
_cell.angle_alpha   90.00
_cell.angle_beta   90.00
_cell.angle_gamma   90.00
#
_symmetry.space_group_name_H-M   'P 1'
#
loop_
_entity.id
_entity.type
_entity.pdbx_description
1 polymer ?
#
loop_
_entity_poly.entity_id
_entity_poly.type
_entity_poly.pdbx_seq_one_letter_code
_entity_poly.pdbx_strand_id
1 'polypeptide(L)'
;RPLPRDRVVSKHLLVLATKGQERVYFLAVHLLRPIGAQQQKQEGQRRAIGAWAQGLLARESGATVVILGDTNNSSRESLYGLGNDAGELNGYASTHLTNKCYDRLVVMGNAKWTGIEVLKPPYGRKPNDANKRVWTDHYFVGAVLCTTTRP
;
A
#
# COMPACT_ATOMS: atom_id res chain seq x y z
N ARG A 1 16.96 9.49 16.20
CA ARG A 1 17.81 9.72 14.99
C ARG A 1 17.15 8.98 13.83
N PRO A 2 16.89 9.61 12.67
CA PRO A 2 16.47 8.86 11.48
C PRO A 2 17.63 7.92 11.12
N LEU A 3 17.33 6.63 10.93
CA LEU A 3 18.38 5.63 10.74
C LEU A 3 18.92 5.68 9.30
N PRO A 4 20.21 5.35 9.06
CA PRO A 4 20.84 5.37 7.74
C PRO A 4 20.23 4.42 6.67
N ARG A 5 19.12 3.73 6.97
CA ARG A 5 18.56 2.61 6.20
C ARG A 5 17.27 2.91 5.43
N ASP A 6 16.75 4.13 5.49
CA ASP A 6 15.53 4.49 4.76
C ASP A 6 15.77 4.91 3.30
N ARG A 7 17.01 4.79 2.79
CA ARG A 7 17.33 5.10 1.38
C ARG A 7 16.47 4.31 0.39
N VAL A 8 16.09 3.09 0.73
CA VAL A 8 15.21 2.22 -0.08
C VAL A 8 13.86 2.88 -0.30
N VAL A 9 13.33 3.54 0.72
CA VAL A 9 12.02 4.21 0.70
C VAL A 9 12.13 5.72 0.51
N SER A 10 13.32 6.25 0.21
CA SER A 10 13.56 7.70 0.14
C SER A 10 12.79 8.43 -0.96
N LYS A 11 12.30 7.69 -1.97
CA LYS A 11 11.41 8.21 -3.02
C LYS A 11 9.93 8.13 -2.65
N HIS A 12 9.62 7.62 -1.47
CA HIS A 12 8.29 7.42 -0.95
C HIS A 12 8.10 8.26 0.30
N LEU A 13 6.85 8.62 0.60
CA LEU A 13 6.54 9.29 1.85
C LEU A 13 6.42 8.22 2.95
N LEU A 14 7.34 8.26 3.91
CA LEU A 14 7.29 7.44 5.11
C LEU A 14 6.84 8.30 6.29
N VAL A 15 5.72 7.93 6.90
CA VAL A 15 5.15 8.58 8.09
C VAL A 15 5.21 7.60 9.25
N LEU A 16 5.63 8.06 10.42
CA LEU A 16 5.55 7.29 11.66
C LEU A 16 4.50 7.93 12.57
N ALA A 17 3.46 7.17 12.90
CA ALA A 17 2.50 7.51 13.93
C ALA A 17 2.81 6.69 15.20
N THR A 18 2.72 7.34 16.37
CA THR A 18 3.00 6.69 17.66
C THR A 18 1.95 7.02 18.70
N LYS A 19 1.57 6.03 19.50
CA LYS A 19 0.74 6.20 20.70
C LYS A 19 1.29 5.33 21.84
N GLY A 20 1.90 5.95 22.83
CA GLY A 20 2.65 5.21 23.85
C GLY A 20 3.78 4.39 23.23
N GLN A 21 3.74 3.06 23.40
CA GLN A 21 4.70 2.13 22.78
C GLN A 21 4.25 1.62 21.39
N GLU A 22 3.01 1.89 20.98
CA GLU A 22 2.53 1.52 19.65
C GLU A 22 3.18 2.39 18.59
N ARG A 23 3.64 1.74 17.51
CA ARG A 23 4.32 2.38 16.39
C ARG A 23 3.72 1.87 15.09
N VAL A 24 3.22 2.78 14.26
CA VAL A 24 2.68 2.46 12.93
C VAL A 24 3.43 3.26 11.88
N TYR A 25 4.11 2.55 10.99
CA TYR A 25 4.83 3.11 9.86
C TYR A 25 3.93 3.06 8.63
N PHE A 26 3.58 4.22 8.06
CA PHE A 26 2.84 4.33 6.81
C PHE A 26 3.81 4.66 5.68
N LEU A 27 3.91 3.78 4.70
CA LEU A 27 4.67 3.97 3.48
C LEU A 27 3.71 4.21 2.32
N ALA A 28 3.61 5.46 1.87
CA ALA A 28 2.82 5.81 0.69
C ALA A 28 3.65 5.62 -0.59
N VAL A 29 3.18 4.75 -1.48
CA VAL A 29 3.88 4.34 -2.70
C VAL A 29 3.15 4.79 -3.97
N HIS A 30 3.92 5.06 -5.00
CA HIS A 30 3.48 5.11 -6.39
C HIS A 30 4.56 4.40 -7.21
N LEU A 31 4.32 3.14 -7.54
CA LEU A 31 5.32 2.31 -8.22
C LEU A 31 5.26 2.53 -9.73
N LEU A 32 6.39 2.21 -10.40
CA LEU A 32 6.47 2.32 -11.85
C LEU A 32 5.42 1.43 -12.54
N ARG A 33 4.91 1.91 -13.67
CA ARG A 33 4.04 1.09 -14.54
C ARG A 33 4.86 -0.08 -15.08
N PRO A 34 4.42 -1.34 -14.94
CA PRO A 34 5.19 -2.51 -15.37
C PRO A 34 5.07 -2.73 -16.88
N ILE A 35 5.55 -1.78 -17.69
CA ILE A 35 5.49 -1.83 -19.16
C ILE A 35 6.92 -1.96 -19.71
N GLY A 36 7.16 -3.02 -20.48
CA GLY A 36 8.47 -3.30 -21.09
C GLY A 36 9.59 -3.34 -20.05
N ALA A 37 10.68 -2.61 -20.31
CA ALA A 37 11.84 -2.56 -19.42
C ALA A 37 11.55 -2.03 -18.00
N GLN A 38 10.40 -1.37 -17.77
CA GLN A 38 10.02 -0.91 -16.43
C GLN A 38 9.49 -2.04 -15.53
N GLN A 39 9.10 -3.18 -16.09
CA GLN A 39 8.60 -4.31 -15.32
C GLN A 39 9.65 -4.80 -14.30
N GLN A 40 10.88 -5.05 -14.76
CA GLN A 40 11.97 -5.49 -13.88
C GLN A 40 12.31 -4.44 -12.80
N LYS A 41 12.21 -3.15 -13.14
CA LYS A 41 12.44 -2.06 -12.19
C LYS A 41 11.35 -2.04 -11.12
N GLN A 42 10.08 -2.19 -11.49
CA GLN A 42 8.98 -2.28 -10.55
C GLN A 42 9.10 -3.51 -9.64
N GLU A 43 9.46 -4.68 -10.19
CA GLU A 43 9.75 -5.87 -9.39
C GLU A 43 10.88 -5.61 -8.38
N GLY A 44 11.92 -4.90 -8.80
CA GLY A 44 12.99 -4.43 -7.91
C GLY A 44 12.47 -3.52 -6.78
N GLN A 45 11.56 -2.58 -7.09
CA GLN A 45 10.92 -1.73 -6.08
C GLN A 45 10.15 -2.57 -5.06
N ARG A 46 9.31 -3.51 -5.53
CA ARG A 46 8.53 -4.39 -4.65
C ARG A 46 9.42 -5.23 -3.74
N ARG A 47 10.46 -5.89 -4.28
CA ARG A 47 11.41 -6.66 -3.47
C ARG A 47 12.12 -5.80 -2.42
N ALA A 48 12.55 -4.61 -2.79
CA ALA A 48 13.25 -3.72 -1.87
C ALA A 48 12.34 -3.22 -0.73
N ILE A 49 11.09 -2.89 -1.05
CA ILE A 49 10.07 -2.50 -0.06
C ILE A 49 9.77 -3.66 0.90
N GLY A 50 9.57 -4.87 0.39
CA GLY A 50 9.35 -6.07 1.22
C GLY A 50 10.51 -6.34 2.18
N ALA A 51 11.75 -6.29 1.68
CA ALA A 51 12.95 -6.47 2.51
C ALA A 51 13.11 -5.37 3.57
N TRP A 52 12.77 -4.12 3.24
CA TRP A 52 12.76 -3.02 4.20
C TRP A 52 11.75 -3.28 5.33
N ALA A 53 10.51 -3.65 4.98
CA ALA A 53 9.45 -3.89 5.95
C ALA A 53 9.79 -5.06 6.89
N GLN A 54 10.25 -6.19 6.34
CA GLN A 54 10.75 -7.32 7.14
C GLN A 54 11.87 -6.90 8.09
N GLY A 55 12.86 -6.16 7.57
CA GLY A 55 13.97 -5.68 8.38
C GLY A 55 13.51 -4.73 9.49
N LEU A 56 12.51 -3.89 9.24
CA LEU A 56 11.93 -3.01 10.26
C LEU A 56 11.25 -3.83 11.36
N LEU A 57 10.39 -4.76 11.00
CA LEU A 57 9.65 -5.59 11.95
C LEU A 57 10.58 -6.52 12.76
N ALA A 58 11.69 -6.98 12.17
CA ALA A 58 12.70 -7.75 12.89
C ALA A 58 13.41 -6.91 13.99
N ARG A 59 13.53 -5.60 13.80
CA ARG A 59 14.13 -4.67 14.79
C ARG A 59 13.11 -4.13 15.78
N GLU A 60 11.87 -4.00 15.35
CA GLU A 60 10.76 -3.44 16.10
C GLU A 60 9.57 -4.41 16.04
N SER A 61 9.67 -5.52 16.76
CA SER A 61 8.63 -6.58 16.77
C SER A 61 7.27 -6.11 17.29
N GLY A 62 7.24 -4.99 18.00
CA GLY A 62 6.03 -4.30 18.46
C GLY A 62 5.33 -3.45 17.38
N ALA A 63 6.00 -3.18 16.26
CA ALA A 63 5.54 -2.21 15.27
C ALA A 63 4.52 -2.80 14.28
N THR A 64 3.83 -1.89 13.61
CA THR A 64 3.02 -2.17 12.42
C THR A 64 3.61 -1.43 11.23
N VAL A 65 3.66 -2.06 10.07
CA VAL A 65 3.96 -1.41 8.80
C VAL A 65 2.73 -1.46 7.92
N VAL A 66 2.31 -0.30 7.42
CA VAL A 66 1.26 -0.13 6.42
C VAL A 66 1.91 0.36 5.14
N ILE A 67 1.69 -0.34 4.03
CA ILE A 67 2.08 0.12 2.70
C ILE A 67 0.80 0.41 1.91
N LEU A 68 0.66 1.64 1.42
CA LEU A 68 -0.54 2.09 0.72
C LEU A 68 -0.24 2.90 -0.55
N GLY A 69 -1.09 2.78 -1.56
CA GLY A 69 -1.05 3.62 -2.76
C GLY A 69 -1.03 2.82 -4.06
N ASP A 70 -0.72 3.50 -5.16
CA ASP A 70 -0.73 2.92 -6.50
C ASP A 70 0.49 2.03 -6.73
N THR A 71 0.27 0.72 -6.78
CA THR A 71 1.34 -0.27 -7.04
C THR A 71 1.55 -0.54 -8.52
N ASN A 72 0.65 -0.03 -9.37
CA ASN A 72 0.54 -0.38 -10.78
C ASN A 72 0.57 -1.91 -11.03
N ASN A 73 0.18 -2.71 -10.03
CA ASN A 73 0.19 -4.16 -10.08
C ASN A 73 -1.15 -4.74 -9.62
N SER A 74 -1.85 -5.36 -10.57
CA SER A 74 -3.15 -5.98 -10.33
C SER A 74 -3.11 -7.50 -10.15
N SER A 75 -1.91 -8.09 -10.00
CA SER A 75 -1.76 -9.51 -9.66
C SER A 75 -2.41 -9.81 -8.31
N ARG A 76 -2.99 -10.99 -8.16
CA ARG A 76 -3.55 -11.47 -6.87
C ARG A 76 -2.50 -12.15 -5.99
N GLU A 77 -1.27 -12.25 -6.47
CA GLU A 77 -0.14 -12.76 -5.70
C GLU A 77 0.32 -11.72 -4.68
N SER A 78 0.94 -12.19 -3.60
CA SER A 78 1.67 -11.36 -2.64
C SER A 78 2.55 -10.35 -3.35
N LEU A 79 2.36 -9.07 -3.05
CA LEU A 79 3.06 -7.97 -3.71
C LEU A 79 4.50 -7.86 -3.24
N TYR A 80 4.74 -8.11 -1.96
CA TYR A 80 6.03 -7.87 -1.32
C TYR A 80 6.74 -9.15 -0.87
N GLY A 81 6.17 -10.34 -1.19
CA GLY A 81 6.76 -11.64 -0.89
C GLY A 81 6.66 -12.01 0.59
N LEU A 82 5.61 -11.56 1.28
CA LEU A 82 5.45 -11.66 2.74
C LEU A 82 4.33 -12.63 3.17
N GLY A 83 4.09 -13.70 2.39
CA GLY A 83 3.02 -14.67 2.64
C GLY A 83 1.68 -14.20 2.07
N ASN A 84 0.54 -14.63 2.64
CA ASN A 84 -0.72 -13.90 2.43
C ASN A 84 -0.54 -12.55 3.13
N ASP A 85 0.04 -11.59 2.41
CA ASP A 85 0.40 -10.25 2.87
C ASP A 85 -0.68 -9.75 3.82
N ALA A 86 -0.32 -9.56 5.09
CA ALA A 86 -1.27 -9.37 6.17
C ALA A 86 -2.34 -8.34 5.75
N GLY A 87 -3.57 -8.84 5.60
CA GLY A 87 -4.72 -8.03 5.24
C GLY A 87 -4.73 -7.40 3.83
N GLU A 88 -4.35 -8.07 2.74
CA GLU A 88 -4.76 -7.61 1.40
C GLU A 88 -6.29 -7.73 1.19
N LEU A 89 -7.09 -6.95 1.92
CA LEU A 89 -8.55 -7.02 1.88
C LEU A 89 -9.08 -6.49 0.55
N ASN A 90 -8.38 -5.52 -0.06
CA ASN A 90 -8.73 -4.97 -1.36
C ASN A 90 -8.15 -5.76 -2.55
N GLY A 91 -7.50 -6.91 -2.30
CA GLY A 91 -7.04 -7.89 -3.28
C GLY A 91 -8.03 -8.14 -4.42
N TYR A 92 -9.32 -8.12 -4.07
CA TYR A 92 -10.47 -8.47 -4.89
C TYR A 92 -11.32 -7.28 -5.32
N ALA A 93 -11.10 -6.09 -4.77
CA ALA A 93 -11.86 -4.90 -5.12
C ALA A 93 -11.19 -4.18 -6.29
N SER A 94 -11.95 -3.86 -7.35
CA SER A 94 -11.45 -2.95 -8.38
C SER A 94 -11.21 -1.58 -7.77
N THR A 95 -10.08 -0.96 -8.08
CA THR A 95 -9.70 0.39 -7.62
C THR A 95 -9.48 1.36 -8.77
N HIS A 96 -9.76 0.92 -10.01
CA HIS A 96 -9.60 1.73 -11.21
C HIS A 96 -10.74 1.46 -12.20
N LEU A 97 -11.04 2.42 -13.09
CA LEU A 97 -12.10 2.32 -14.11
C LEU A 97 -11.94 1.13 -15.08
N THR A 98 -10.73 0.59 -15.20
CA THR A 98 -10.43 -0.62 -15.97
C THR A 98 -10.87 -1.91 -15.28
N ASN A 99 -11.53 -1.81 -14.12
CA ASN A 99 -11.92 -2.92 -13.23
C ASN A 99 -10.73 -3.71 -12.68
N LYS A 100 -9.53 -3.13 -12.67
CA LYS A 100 -8.33 -3.69 -12.06
C LYS A 100 -8.09 -3.10 -10.67
N CYS A 101 -7.33 -3.80 -9.85
CA CYS A 101 -6.90 -3.32 -8.53
C CYS A 101 -5.45 -2.87 -8.61
N TYR A 102 -5.19 -1.58 -8.71
CA TYR A 102 -3.84 -1.02 -8.77
C TYR A 102 -3.43 -0.38 -7.44
N ASP A 103 -4.37 0.30 -6.79
CA ASP A 103 -4.21 0.82 -5.43
C ASP A 103 -4.31 -0.30 -4.41
N ARG A 104 -3.31 -0.47 -3.55
CA ARG A 104 -3.20 -1.59 -2.62
C ARG A 104 -3.03 -1.09 -1.20
N LEU A 105 -3.63 -1.80 -0.24
CA LEU A 105 -3.48 -1.55 1.18
C LEU A 105 -2.95 -2.82 1.84
N VAL A 106 -1.67 -2.79 2.22
CA VAL A 106 -0.99 -3.91 2.87
C VAL A 106 -0.66 -3.53 4.31
N VAL A 107 -0.97 -4.39 5.26
CA VAL A 107 -0.54 -4.22 6.66
C VAL A 107 0.39 -5.37 7.05
N MET A 108 1.33 -5.13 7.95
CA MET A 108 2.21 -6.15 8.52
C MET A 108 2.47 -5.83 9.99
N GLY A 109 2.76 -6.85 10.79
CA GLY A 109 3.03 -6.71 12.22
C GLY A 109 1.77 -6.82 13.08
N ASN A 110 1.66 -6.00 14.11
CA ASN A 110 0.69 -6.18 15.20
C ASN A 110 -0.72 -5.63 14.93
N ALA A 111 -0.98 -5.08 13.75
CA ALA A 111 -2.29 -4.59 13.39
C ALA A 111 -2.88 -5.38 12.22
N LYS A 112 -4.20 -5.32 12.10
CA LYS A 112 -4.96 -5.93 11.02
C LYS A 112 -6.03 -4.97 10.54
N TRP A 113 -6.43 -5.10 9.28
CA TRP A 113 -7.62 -4.40 8.80
C TRP A 113 -8.88 -5.05 9.34
N THR A 114 -9.87 -4.22 9.66
CA THR A 114 -11.19 -4.66 10.09
C THR A 114 -12.29 -4.25 9.12
N GLY A 115 -11.98 -3.38 8.15
CA GLY A 115 -12.89 -3.00 7.08
C GLY A 115 -12.18 -2.27 5.96
N ILE A 116 -12.77 -2.33 4.76
CA ILE A 116 -12.38 -1.51 3.61
C ILE A 116 -13.58 -0.75 3.08
N GLU A 117 -13.31 0.39 2.51
CA GLU A 117 -14.26 1.19 1.76
C GLU A 117 -13.67 1.47 0.38
N VAL A 118 -14.48 1.31 -0.66
CA VAL A 118 -14.09 1.66 -2.03
C VAL A 118 -15.19 2.50 -2.64
N LEU A 119 -14.89 3.77 -2.89
CA LEU A 119 -15.82 4.72 -3.48
C LEU A 119 -15.42 5.01 -4.91
N LYS A 120 -16.31 4.63 -5.84
CA LYS A 120 -16.13 4.94 -7.25
C LYS A 120 -16.41 6.43 -7.49
N PRO A 121 -15.66 7.07 -8.40
CA PRO A 121 -16.01 8.39 -8.89
C PRO A 121 -17.44 8.42 -9.45
N PRO A 122 -18.15 9.56 -9.38
CA PRO A 122 -19.56 9.68 -9.78
C PRO A 122 -19.74 9.77 -11.30
N TYR A 123 -19.12 8.87 -12.07
CA TYR A 123 -19.30 8.73 -13.51
C TYR A 123 -19.11 7.30 -14.01
N GLY A 124 -19.61 7.05 -15.22
CA GLY A 124 -19.44 5.78 -15.92
C GLY A 124 -17.99 5.50 -16.35
N ARG A 125 -17.75 4.33 -16.93
CA ARG A 125 -16.40 3.80 -17.26
C ARG A 125 -15.57 4.64 -18.23
N LYS A 126 -16.18 5.56 -18.98
CA LYS A 126 -15.52 6.40 -20.00
C LYS A 126 -15.79 7.89 -19.71
N PRO A 127 -15.25 8.45 -18.63
CA PRO A 127 -15.37 9.88 -18.37
C PRO A 127 -14.62 10.68 -19.45
N ASN A 128 -15.18 11.81 -19.84
CA ASN A 128 -14.46 12.80 -20.66
C ASN A 128 -13.40 13.53 -19.81
N ASP A 129 -12.54 14.32 -20.45
CA ASP A 129 -11.45 15.00 -19.74
C ASP A 129 -11.93 16.07 -18.75
N ALA A 130 -13.11 16.65 -18.97
CA ALA A 130 -13.73 17.56 -18.01
C ALA A 130 -14.04 16.85 -16.68
N ASN A 131 -14.61 15.65 -16.75
CA ASN A 131 -14.87 14.82 -15.57
C ASN A 131 -13.57 14.40 -14.86
N LYS A 132 -12.53 14.06 -15.63
CA LYS A 132 -11.20 13.68 -15.09
C LYS A 132 -10.39 14.85 -14.49
N ARG A 133 -10.79 16.10 -14.73
CA ARG A 133 -10.20 17.26 -14.04
C ARG A 133 -10.76 17.45 -12.64
N VAL A 134 -11.99 16.98 -12.42
CA VAL A 134 -12.68 17.10 -11.12
C VAL A 134 -12.43 15.86 -10.26
N TRP A 135 -12.14 14.71 -10.88
CA TRP A 135 -11.96 13.40 -10.24
C TRP A 135 -10.92 12.55 -10.99
N THR A 136 -10.49 11.42 -10.43
CA THR A 136 -9.45 10.54 -11.02
C THR A 136 -10.05 9.25 -11.63
N ASP A 137 -9.31 8.56 -12.49
CA ASP A 137 -9.64 7.21 -12.96
C ASP A 137 -9.42 6.11 -11.90
N HIS A 138 -8.79 6.48 -10.78
CA HIS A 138 -8.71 5.69 -9.56
C HIS A 138 -9.92 5.90 -8.64
N TYR A 139 -10.26 4.88 -7.87
CA TYR A 139 -11.31 4.95 -6.85
C TYR A 139 -10.70 5.42 -5.53
N PHE A 140 -11.49 6.05 -4.68
CA PHE A 140 -11.06 6.26 -3.30
C PHE A 140 -11.05 4.91 -2.58
N VAL A 141 -9.96 4.62 -1.86
CA VAL A 141 -9.81 3.40 -1.08
C VAL A 141 -9.51 3.79 0.37
N GLY A 142 -10.43 3.46 1.27
CA GLY A 142 -10.28 3.61 2.71
C GLY A 142 -10.11 2.26 3.39
N ALA A 143 -9.48 2.24 4.56
CA ALA A 143 -9.45 1.07 5.43
C ALA A 143 -9.42 1.47 6.90
N VAL A 144 -10.00 0.61 7.73
CA VAL A 144 -9.98 0.74 9.19
C VAL A 144 -8.92 -0.21 9.73
N LEU A 145 -7.91 0.37 10.39
CA LEU A 145 -6.84 -0.37 11.04
C LEU A 145 -7.18 -0.60 12.52
N CYS A 146 -7.02 -1.82 12.99
CA CYS A 146 -7.15 -2.18 14.40
C CYS A 146 -5.81 -2.74 14.90
N THR A 147 -5.23 -2.11 15.92
CA THR A 147 -4.06 -2.62 16.62
C THR A 147 -4.51 -3.60 17.70
N THR A 148 -3.87 -4.77 17.79
CA THR A 148 -4.14 -5.69 18.91
C THR A 148 -3.35 -5.25 20.14
N THR A 149 -3.70 -4.12 20.74
CA THR A 149 -3.40 -3.93 22.16
C THR A 149 -4.40 -4.77 22.94
N ARG A 150 -3.94 -5.93 23.45
CA ARG A 150 -4.59 -6.47 24.64
C ARG A 150 -4.40 -5.43 25.75
N PRO A 151 -5.46 -5.09 26.52
CA PRO A 151 -5.30 -4.30 27.74
C PRO A 151 -4.34 -4.97 28.71
#